data_AF-A0A1M4W5W1-F1
#
_entry.id   AF-A0A1M4W5W1-F1
#
_cell.length_a   1.000
_cell.length_b   1.000
_cell.length_c   1.000
_cell.angle_alpha   90.00
_cell.angle_beta   90.00
_cell.angle_gamma   90.00
#
_symmetry.space_group_name_H-M   'P 1'
#
loop_
_entity.id
_entity.type
_entity.pdbx_description
1 polymer ?
#
loop_
_entity_poly.entity_id
_entity_poly.type
_entity_poly.pdbx_seq_one_letter_code
_entity_poly.pdbx_strand_id
1 'polypeptide(L)'
;MKKYTIRKGDTYSSLAQKFGLIDNGILKTYHNLHCPEEDVMHDEPVPGKTMIIIEDSRFLADKGLSETPIKESDQELTDHNSYFKENSEQASEKEKQAEKSEDSNPHDGKYFIIQKGTVQCNHGSEFPKFKVTSHQKHYWNDQEEKADYLAVTEEDLQFDPPVRSFGQCRLNPSSGGYLPCSYAPVGKWQKAYEKVKVMGKSCLTEISELMCSTGGKISILKHGQQSEISKSQVMNARTKEQQVYNPIVNYDEFKEYMNDQQYYM
;
A
#
# COMPACT_ATOMS: atom_id res chain seq x y z
N MET A 1 1.44 -9.83 32.89
CA MET A 1 1.84 -8.47 32.50
C MET A 1 2.37 -7.74 33.72
N LYS A 2 3.64 -7.35 33.71
CA LYS A 2 4.24 -6.52 34.75
C LYS A 2 3.56 -5.14 34.82
N LYS A 3 3.27 -4.69 36.04
CA LYS A 3 2.64 -3.40 36.32
C LYS A 3 3.58 -2.51 37.14
N TYR A 4 3.51 -1.20 36.92
CA TYR A 4 4.28 -0.20 37.65
C TYR A 4 3.38 0.96 38.09
N THR A 5 3.42 1.36 39.36
CA THR A 5 2.68 2.53 39.85
C THR A 5 3.42 3.81 39.51
N ILE A 6 2.78 4.67 38.71
CA ILE A 6 3.34 5.93 38.22
C ILE A 6 3.55 6.88 39.40
N ARG A 7 4.73 7.49 39.47
CA ARG A 7 5.10 8.48 40.49
C ARG A 7 4.99 9.89 39.93
N LYS A 8 4.88 10.87 40.83
CA LYS A 8 4.89 12.29 40.44
C LYS A 8 6.22 12.61 39.75
N GLY A 9 6.16 13.09 38.51
CA GLY A 9 7.33 13.42 37.67
C GLY A 9 7.79 12.29 36.74
N ASP A 10 7.13 11.14 36.74
CA ASP A 10 7.39 10.10 35.72
C ASP A 10 6.88 10.57 34.34
N THR A 11 7.69 10.37 33.30
CA THR A 11 7.33 10.63 31.90
C THR A 11 7.47 9.32 31.11
N TYR A 12 6.85 9.22 29.94
CA TYR A 12 7.01 8.01 29.11
C TYR A 12 8.49 7.73 28.79
N SER A 13 9.27 8.76 28.49
CA SER A 13 10.71 8.64 28.24
C SER A 13 11.50 8.17 29.47
N SER A 14 11.21 8.70 30.66
CA SER A 14 11.92 8.28 31.87
C SER A 14 11.58 6.84 32.26
N LEU A 15 10.34 6.42 32.04
CA LEU A 15 9.90 5.04 32.25
C LEU A 15 10.50 4.09 31.21
N ALA A 16 10.51 4.48 29.93
CA ALA A 16 11.11 3.69 28.86
C ALA A 16 12.60 3.44 29.12
N GLN A 17 13.36 4.48 29.47
CA GLN A 17 14.77 4.33 29.84
C GLN A 17 14.96 3.43 31.07
N LYS A 18 14.11 3.59 32.09
CA LYS A 18 14.15 2.77 33.31
C LYS A 18 13.92 1.29 33.04
N PHE A 19 13.05 0.97 32.09
CA PHE A 19 12.76 -0.41 31.69
C PHE A 19 13.60 -0.91 30.52
N GLY A 20 14.48 -0.06 29.98
CA GLY A 20 15.38 -0.40 28.88
C GLY A 20 14.65 -0.62 27.55
N LEU A 21 13.60 0.14 27.27
CA LEU A 21 12.90 0.08 25.99
C LEU A 21 13.70 0.81 24.88
N ILE A 22 13.62 0.29 23.65
CA ILE A 22 14.27 0.89 22.47
C ILE A 22 13.57 2.19 22.05
N ASP A 23 12.24 2.18 22.07
CA ASP A 23 11.41 3.33 21.72
C ASP A 23 10.75 3.91 22.98
N ASN A 24 10.88 5.22 23.16
CA ASN A 24 10.26 5.95 24.27
C ASN A 24 8.74 6.09 24.13
N GLY A 25 8.21 6.08 22.91
CA GLY A 25 6.79 6.26 22.61
C GLY A 25 5.95 4.99 22.77
N ILE A 26 6.58 3.82 22.72
CA ILE A 26 5.85 2.53 22.63
C ILE A 26 5.11 2.15 23.91
N LEU A 27 5.58 2.63 25.07
CA LEU A 27 5.02 2.28 26.37
C LEU A 27 3.57 2.74 26.51
N LYS A 28 3.25 3.93 26.00
CA LYS A 28 1.89 4.48 25.98
C LYS A 28 0.97 3.62 25.14
N THR A 29 1.37 3.34 23.90
CA THR A 29 0.59 2.55 22.94
C THR A 29 0.33 1.15 23.50
N TYR A 30 1.37 0.47 23.99
CA TYR A 30 1.23 -0.86 24.57
C TYR A 30 0.32 -0.85 25.80
N HIS A 31 0.48 0.11 26.70
CA HIS A 31 -0.40 0.23 27.85
C HIS A 31 -1.86 0.42 27.42
N ASN A 32 -2.15 1.39 26.55
CA ASN A 32 -3.51 1.69 26.10
C ASN A 32 -4.16 0.50 25.35
N LEU A 33 -3.39 -0.31 24.64
CA LEU A 33 -3.90 -1.55 24.01
C LEU A 33 -4.27 -2.63 25.03
N HIS A 34 -3.62 -2.65 26.19
CA HIS A 34 -3.73 -3.74 27.16
C HIS A 34 -4.40 -3.37 28.50
N CYS A 35 -4.76 -2.11 28.73
CA CYS A 35 -5.46 -1.66 29.94
C CYS A 35 -6.98 -1.52 29.74
N PRO A 36 -7.80 -1.49 30.80
CA PRO A 36 -9.21 -1.09 30.72
C PRO A 36 -9.38 0.35 30.18
N GLU A 37 -10.57 0.69 29.67
CA GLU A 37 -10.85 2.01 29.08
C GLU A 37 -10.63 3.17 30.07
N GLU A 38 -11.00 2.95 31.34
CA GLU A 38 -10.82 3.90 32.43
C GLU A 38 -9.36 4.21 32.77
N ASP A 39 -8.44 3.34 32.35
CA ASP A 39 -7.01 3.43 32.59
C ASP A 39 -6.23 3.96 31.38
N VAL A 40 -6.90 4.19 30.25
CA VAL A 40 -6.28 4.80 29.07
C VAL A 40 -5.69 6.16 29.41
N MET A 41 -4.47 6.42 28.93
CA MET A 41 -3.76 7.67 29.13
C MET A 41 -3.53 8.38 27.80
N HIS A 42 -4.07 9.60 27.68
CA HIS A 42 -4.07 10.36 26.43
C HIS A 42 -2.80 11.19 26.21
N ASP A 43 -2.29 11.86 27.23
CA ASP A 43 -1.16 12.80 27.06
C ASP A 43 0.06 12.36 27.85
N GLU A 44 -0.03 12.36 29.18
CA GLU A 44 1.06 12.05 30.09
C GLU A 44 0.70 10.92 31.07
N PRO A 45 1.71 10.22 31.65
CA PRO A 45 1.48 9.26 32.71
C PRO A 45 0.82 9.93 33.93
N VAL A 46 -0.29 9.37 34.41
CA VAL A 46 -1.03 9.93 35.56
C VAL A 46 -0.48 9.36 36.87
N PRO A 47 0.08 10.18 37.79
CA PRO A 47 0.59 9.70 39.07
C PRO A 47 -0.46 8.94 39.88
N GLY A 48 -0.08 7.80 40.44
CA GLY A 48 -0.95 6.89 41.19
C GLY A 48 -1.63 5.82 40.34
N LYS A 49 -1.74 5.98 39.01
CA LYS A 49 -2.24 4.90 38.12
C LYS A 49 -1.17 3.84 37.85
N THR A 50 -1.61 2.66 37.41
CA THR A 50 -0.70 1.56 37.03
C THR A 50 -0.41 1.55 35.53
N MET A 51 0.87 1.63 35.18
CA MET A 51 1.38 1.42 33.82
C MET A 51 1.65 -0.06 33.57
N ILE A 52 1.33 -0.55 32.38
CA ILE A 52 1.68 -1.91 31.95
C ILE A 52 3.05 -1.84 31.25
N ILE A 53 4.00 -2.64 31.71
CA ILE A 53 5.37 -2.65 31.20
C ILE A 53 5.54 -3.77 30.18
N ILE A 54 6.21 -3.45 29.07
CA ILE A 54 6.57 -4.41 28.02
C ILE A 54 7.71 -5.28 28.52
N GLU A 55 7.55 -6.60 28.42
CA GLU A 55 8.54 -7.60 28.83
C GLU A 55 9.11 -8.37 27.63
N ASP A 56 8.59 -8.10 26.43
CA ASP A 56 8.99 -8.76 25.19
C ASP A 56 10.35 -8.24 24.73
N SER A 57 11.28 -9.17 24.52
CA SER A 57 12.68 -8.90 24.16
C SER A 57 12.84 -8.11 22.88
N ARG A 58 11.85 -8.13 21.97
CA ARG A 58 11.87 -7.35 20.72
C ARG A 58 11.84 -5.84 20.94
N PHE A 59 11.41 -5.40 22.13
CA PHE A 59 11.31 -3.99 22.47
C PHE A 59 12.33 -3.53 23.51
N LEU A 60 13.20 -4.44 23.98
CA LEU A 60 14.22 -4.17 24.99
C LEU A 60 15.57 -3.94 24.31
N ALA A 61 16.29 -2.91 24.74
CA ALA A 61 17.66 -2.66 24.30
C ALA A 61 18.58 -3.75 24.86
N ASP A 62 19.33 -4.42 23.99
CA ASP A 62 20.31 -5.42 24.40
C ASP A 62 21.39 -4.73 25.25
N LYS A 63 21.56 -5.20 26.49
CA LYS A 63 22.62 -4.69 27.39
C LYS A 63 23.97 -5.24 26.96
N GLY A 64 24.52 -4.72 25.87
CA GLY A 64 25.81 -5.11 25.32
C GLY A 64 26.43 -4.04 24.42
N LEU A 65 27.32 -3.23 25.02
CA LEU A 65 28.39 -2.39 24.43
C LEU A 65 28.09 -0.94 24.00
N SER A 66 28.49 -0.05 24.92
CA SER A 66 29.28 1.20 24.75
C SER A 66 28.84 2.32 23.80
N GLU A 67 28.70 3.49 24.43
CA GLU A 67 28.63 4.84 23.88
C GLU A 67 29.62 5.11 22.74
N THR A 68 29.12 5.66 21.62
CA THR A 68 29.83 6.71 20.87
C THR A 68 28.83 7.76 20.36
N PRO A 69 29.27 9.02 20.17
CA PRO A 69 28.38 10.18 20.17
C PRO A 69 27.61 10.35 18.86
N ILE A 70 26.41 10.90 18.99
CA ILE A 70 25.57 11.40 17.91
C ILE A 70 26.37 12.39 17.06
N LYS A 71 26.61 12.06 15.79
CA LYS A 71 26.85 13.05 14.74
C LYS A 71 25.55 13.20 13.96
N GLU A 72 25.01 14.41 13.97
CA GLU A 72 23.97 14.85 13.06
C GLU A 72 24.44 14.68 11.62
N SER A 73 23.70 13.92 10.84
CA SER A 73 23.64 14.07 9.39
C SER A 73 22.25 13.63 8.93
N ASP A 74 21.46 14.58 8.48
CA ASP A 74 20.20 14.37 7.76
C ASP A 74 20.41 13.43 6.57
N GLN A 75 19.67 12.30 6.53
CA GLN A 75 19.15 11.68 5.30
C GLN A 75 18.21 10.51 5.60
N GLU A 76 16.93 10.79 5.33
CA GLU A 76 15.85 9.94 4.80
C GLU A 76 15.53 8.56 5.41
N LEU A 77 14.27 8.47 5.86
CA LEU A 77 13.56 7.27 6.31
C LEU A 77 13.53 6.19 5.22
N THR A 78 14.10 5.02 5.53
CA THR A 78 13.82 3.76 4.83
C THR A 78 13.49 2.66 5.83
N ASP A 79 12.40 1.95 5.52
CA ASP A 79 12.01 0.61 5.94
C ASP A 79 12.14 0.15 7.41
N HIS A 80 10.99 0.10 8.09
CA HIS A 80 10.72 -0.95 9.08
C HIS A 80 9.29 -1.49 8.93
N ASN A 81 9.08 -2.28 7.86
CA ASN A 81 7.91 -3.13 7.73
C ASN A 81 8.30 -4.58 8.06
N SER A 82 8.46 -4.88 9.35
CA SER A 82 8.68 -6.25 9.83
C SER A 82 7.84 -6.56 11.07
N TYR A 83 6.53 -6.46 10.93
CA TYR A 83 5.58 -7.03 11.89
C TYR A 83 4.39 -7.57 11.11
N PHE A 84 4.50 -8.81 10.60
CA PHE A 84 3.44 -9.80 10.36
C PHE A 84 4.05 -11.00 9.61
N LYS A 85 4.85 -11.79 10.31
CA LYS A 85 5.13 -13.17 9.94
C LYS A 85 5.19 -13.96 11.24
N GLU A 86 4.10 -14.66 11.53
CA GLU A 86 4.06 -15.92 12.27
C GLU A 86 2.61 -16.25 12.59
N ASN A 87 1.96 -16.97 11.66
CA ASN A 87 1.11 -18.09 12.01
C ASN A 87 0.81 -18.92 10.76
N SER A 88 1.72 -19.82 10.43
CA SER A 88 1.46 -20.87 9.46
C SER A 88 2.29 -22.09 9.79
N GLU A 89 1.87 -22.85 10.80
CA GLU A 89 2.36 -24.21 11.00
C GLU A 89 1.33 -25.00 11.80
N GLN A 90 0.37 -25.60 11.09
CA GLN A 90 -0.20 -26.92 11.38
C GLN A 90 -1.30 -27.25 10.37
N ALA A 91 -0.95 -28.02 9.35
CA ALA A 91 -1.70 -29.18 8.85
C ALA A 91 -1.11 -29.64 7.51
N SER A 92 0.07 -30.26 7.55
CA SER A 92 0.51 -31.15 6.48
C SER A 92 0.05 -32.57 6.82
N GLU A 93 -0.82 -33.16 6.01
CA GLU A 93 -0.56 -34.42 5.29
C GLU A 93 -1.85 -35.08 4.75
N LYS A 94 -1.70 -35.68 3.56
CA LYS A 94 -2.67 -36.34 2.67
C LYS A 94 -3.38 -35.35 1.73
N GLU A 95 -3.15 -35.35 0.42
CA GLU A 95 -2.91 -36.48 -0.48
C GLU A 95 -1.92 -36.11 -1.59
N LYS A 96 -0.91 -36.96 -1.79
CA LYS A 96 -0.11 -37.03 -3.01
C LYS A 96 -0.92 -37.76 -4.07
N GLN A 97 -1.14 -37.15 -5.23
CA GLN A 97 -0.90 -37.74 -6.57
C GLN A 97 -1.48 -36.85 -7.68
N ALA A 98 -0.62 -36.08 -8.34
CA ALA A 98 -0.57 -35.92 -9.79
C ALA A 98 0.56 -34.95 -10.13
N GLU A 99 1.73 -35.49 -10.45
CA GLU A 99 2.80 -34.74 -11.10
C GLU A 99 2.28 -34.21 -12.46
N LYS A 100 2.05 -32.90 -12.54
CA LYS A 100 1.98 -32.14 -13.79
C LYS A 100 2.62 -30.78 -13.54
N SER A 101 3.74 -30.56 -14.21
CA SER A 101 4.43 -29.28 -14.46
C SER A 101 3.70 -28.03 -13.95
N GLU A 102 4.20 -27.43 -12.87
CA GLU A 102 3.81 -26.07 -12.45
C GLU A 102 4.39 -25.06 -13.44
N ASP A 103 3.67 -24.84 -14.53
CA ASP A 103 3.89 -23.68 -15.38
C ASP A 103 3.16 -22.50 -14.71
N SER A 104 3.82 -21.85 -13.76
CA SER A 104 3.28 -20.68 -13.07
C SER A 104 2.98 -19.60 -14.12
N ASN A 105 1.72 -19.23 -14.27
CA ASN A 105 1.30 -18.19 -15.20
C ASN A 105 2.04 -16.86 -14.88
N PRO A 106 2.73 -16.21 -15.83
CA PRO A 106 3.45 -14.95 -15.58
C PRO A 106 2.60 -13.79 -15.03
N HIS A 107 1.28 -13.89 -15.20
CA HIS A 107 0.31 -12.92 -14.70
C HIS A 107 -0.13 -13.19 -13.26
N ASP A 108 0.30 -14.28 -12.62
CA ASP A 108 -0.08 -14.59 -11.25
C ASP A 108 0.49 -13.55 -10.28
N GLY A 109 -0.35 -13.09 -9.34
CA GLY A 109 -0.03 -11.99 -8.43
C GLY A 109 0.15 -10.61 -9.09
N LYS A 110 -0.26 -10.43 -10.36
CA LYS A 110 -0.23 -9.13 -11.05
C LYS A 110 -1.61 -8.48 -11.09
N TYR A 111 -1.64 -7.16 -10.93
CA TYR A 111 -2.89 -6.40 -11.00
C TYR A 111 -3.31 -6.11 -12.44
N PHE A 112 -4.62 -6.09 -12.67
CA PHE A 112 -5.20 -5.53 -13.89
C PHE A 112 -5.05 -4.02 -13.93
N ILE A 113 -5.09 -3.44 -15.13
CA ILE A 113 -4.93 -2.01 -15.31
C ILE A 113 -6.28 -1.34 -15.54
N ILE A 114 -6.51 -0.20 -14.86
CA ILE A 114 -7.66 0.68 -15.10
C ILE A 114 -7.24 2.00 -15.73
N GLN A 115 -8.20 2.78 -16.25
CA GLN A 115 -7.95 4.03 -16.94
C GLN A 115 -7.10 5.04 -16.13
N LYS A 116 -7.29 5.13 -14.80
CA LYS A 116 -6.46 5.99 -13.95
C LYS A 116 -5.01 5.50 -13.76
N GLY A 117 -4.68 4.31 -14.24
CA GLY A 117 -3.32 3.79 -14.28
C GLY A 117 -2.39 4.67 -15.11
N THR A 118 -1.11 4.68 -14.76
CA THR A 118 -0.08 5.48 -15.44
C THR A 118 0.94 4.59 -16.12
N VAL A 119 1.47 5.09 -17.24
CA VAL A 119 2.52 4.42 -18.02
C VAL A 119 3.80 5.23 -18.03
N GLN A 120 4.90 4.57 -18.35
CA GLN A 120 6.19 5.19 -18.52
C GLN A 120 6.84 4.75 -19.82
N CYS A 121 7.38 5.70 -20.58
CA CYS A 121 8.30 5.42 -21.67
C CYS A 121 9.73 5.47 -21.13
N ASN A 122 10.57 4.50 -21.48
CA ASN A 122 11.98 4.44 -21.07
C ASN A 122 12.84 5.63 -21.55
N HIS A 123 12.35 6.38 -22.55
CA HIS A 123 12.99 7.59 -23.09
C HIS A 123 12.14 8.86 -22.91
N GLY A 124 11.01 8.78 -22.21
CA GLY A 124 10.13 9.90 -21.90
C GLY A 124 10.47 10.57 -20.56
N SER A 125 9.87 11.74 -20.32
CA SER A 125 10.01 12.48 -19.05
C SER A 125 8.73 12.55 -18.22
N GLU A 126 7.59 12.17 -18.78
CA GLU A 126 6.26 12.27 -18.15
C GLU A 126 5.56 10.91 -18.07
N PHE A 127 4.56 10.83 -17.18
CA PHE A 127 3.81 9.60 -16.87
C PHE A 127 2.31 9.75 -17.16
N PRO A 128 1.88 9.65 -18.43
CA PRO A 128 0.49 9.89 -18.79
C PRO A 128 -0.41 8.76 -18.29
N LYS A 129 -1.72 9.06 -18.20
CA LYS A 129 -2.76 8.07 -17.89
C LYS A 129 -3.26 7.37 -19.14
N PHE A 130 -3.93 6.24 -18.97
CA PHE A 130 -4.64 5.60 -20.07
C PHE A 130 -5.86 6.39 -20.51
N LYS A 131 -6.22 6.24 -21.78
CA LYS A 131 -7.54 6.62 -22.30
C LYS A 131 -8.19 5.38 -22.92
N VAL A 132 -9.18 4.81 -22.24
CA VAL A 132 -9.89 3.64 -22.75
C VAL A 132 -10.81 4.07 -23.89
N THR A 133 -10.65 3.43 -25.04
CA THR A 133 -11.42 3.64 -26.26
C THR A 133 -12.06 2.35 -26.77
N SER A 134 -11.60 1.21 -26.25
CA SER A 134 -12.03 -0.12 -26.66
C SER A 134 -13.45 -0.48 -26.24
N HIS A 135 -13.96 0.09 -25.13
CA HIS A 135 -15.29 -0.14 -24.58
C HIS A 135 -15.69 0.91 -23.53
N GLN A 136 -16.94 0.83 -23.06
CA GLN A 136 -17.48 1.60 -21.91
C GLN A 136 -18.32 0.70 -20.98
N LYS A 137 -17.98 -0.59 -20.87
CA LYS A 137 -18.85 -1.59 -20.21
C LYS A 137 -18.26 -2.31 -19.00
N HIS A 138 -16.93 -2.39 -18.89
CA HIS A 138 -16.30 -3.15 -17.81
C HIS A 138 -15.43 -2.25 -16.95
N TYR A 139 -15.70 -2.25 -15.66
CA TYR A 139 -15.06 -1.43 -14.65
C TYR A 139 -14.49 -2.35 -13.57
N TRP A 140 -13.23 -2.12 -13.17
CA TRP A 140 -12.63 -2.86 -12.06
C TRP A 140 -12.84 -2.10 -10.75
N ASN A 141 -13.31 -2.81 -9.72
CA ASN A 141 -13.48 -2.31 -8.35
C ASN A 141 -14.29 -1.00 -8.26
N ASP A 142 -15.31 -0.84 -9.11
CA ASP A 142 -16.17 0.32 -9.08
C ASP A 142 -17.63 -0.07 -9.33
N GLN A 143 -18.51 0.44 -8.48
CA GLN A 143 -19.95 0.20 -8.54
C GLN A 143 -20.70 1.36 -9.21
N GLU A 144 -20.05 2.52 -9.36
CA GLU A 144 -20.66 3.75 -9.88
C GLU A 144 -20.39 4.00 -11.37
N GLU A 145 -19.78 3.03 -12.07
CA GLU A 145 -19.46 3.08 -13.51
C GLU A 145 -18.64 4.33 -13.93
N LYS A 146 -17.78 4.80 -13.03
CA LYS A 146 -16.88 5.94 -13.23
C LYS A 146 -15.82 5.58 -14.27
N ALA A 147 -15.67 6.44 -15.28
CA ALA A 147 -14.74 6.23 -16.40
C ALA A 147 -13.28 5.95 -15.98
N ASP A 148 -12.84 6.46 -14.83
CA ASP A 148 -11.50 6.24 -14.28
C ASP A 148 -11.21 4.77 -13.95
N TYR A 149 -12.25 3.96 -13.75
CA TYR A 149 -12.16 2.55 -13.38
C TYR A 149 -12.37 1.61 -14.57
N LEU A 150 -12.50 2.14 -15.78
CA LEU A 150 -12.61 1.32 -16.99
C LEU A 150 -11.39 0.40 -17.13
N ALA A 151 -11.66 -0.86 -17.41
CA ALA A 151 -10.64 -1.85 -17.72
C ALA A 151 -9.86 -1.46 -18.99
N VAL A 152 -8.54 -1.58 -18.94
CA VAL A 152 -7.67 -1.33 -20.09
C VAL A 152 -7.41 -2.63 -20.85
N THR A 153 -7.53 -2.58 -22.17
CA THR A 153 -7.34 -3.73 -23.07
C THR A 153 -6.13 -3.55 -23.98
N GLU A 154 -5.77 -4.63 -24.68
CA GLU A 154 -4.65 -4.63 -25.63
C GLU A 154 -4.79 -3.64 -26.81
N GLU A 155 -5.99 -3.11 -27.05
CA GLU A 155 -6.27 -2.15 -28.11
C GLU A 155 -6.31 -0.68 -27.65
N ASP A 156 -6.16 -0.43 -26.35
CA ASP A 156 -6.20 0.93 -25.79
C ASP A 156 -4.83 1.58 -25.92
N LEU A 157 -4.62 2.25 -27.07
CA LEU A 157 -3.33 2.84 -27.47
C LEU A 157 -3.24 4.34 -27.20
N GLN A 158 -4.30 4.95 -26.69
CA GLN A 158 -4.39 6.39 -26.41
C GLN A 158 -4.09 6.68 -24.94
N PHE A 159 -3.52 7.87 -24.72
CA PHE A 159 -3.15 8.35 -23.40
C PHE A 159 -3.72 9.75 -23.13
N ASP A 160 -3.80 10.11 -21.86
CA ASP A 160 -4.20 11.44 -21.40
C ASP A 160 -3.02 12.08 -20.64
N PRO A 161 -2.50 13.23 -21.10
CA PRO A 161 -2.95 14.02 -22.26
C PRO A 161 -2.64 13.35 -23.63
N PRO A 162 -3.44 13.61 -24.69
CA PRO A 162 -3.27 12.97 -26.00
C PRO A 162 -2.09 13.51 -26.81
N VAL A 163 -1.66 14.75 -26.54
CA VAL A 163 -0.55 15.41 -27.22
C VAL A 163 0.61 15.53 -26.25
N ARG A 164 1.81 15.12 -26.68
CA ARG A 164 3.03 15.11 -25.85
C ARG A 164 2.86 14.29 -24.56
N SER A 165 2.19 13.14 -24.66
CA SER A 165 1.86 12.27 -23.51
C SER A 165 3.07 11.94 -22.65
N PHE A 166 4.25 11.74 -23.25
CA PHE A 166 5.49 11.39 -22.55
C PHE A 166 6.48 12.56 -22.39
N GLY A 167 6.04 13.81 -22.57
CA GLY A 167 6.88 15.00 -22.40
C GLY A 167 7.98 15.11 -23.47
N GLN A 168 9.25 15.18 -23.05
CA GLN A 168 10.41 15.21 -23.94
C GLN A 168 10.91 13.79 -24.27
N CYS A 169 11.34 13.55 -25.51
CA CYS A 169 11.83 12.24 -25.95
C CYS A 169 13.33 12.25 -26.18
N ARG A 170 14.07 11.42 -25.43
CA ARG A 170 15.54 11.30 -25.55
C ARG A 170 16.01 10.78 -26.92
N LEU A 171 15.13 10.13 -27.67
CA LEU A 171 15.42 9.64 -29.03
C LEU A 171 15.19 10.71 -30.11
N ASN A 172 14.79 11.94 -29.73
CA ASN A 172 14.58 13.05 -30.65
C ASN A 172 15.44 14.26 -30.24
N PRO A 173 16.77 14.23 -30.50
CA PRO A 173 17.69 15.30 -30.10
C PRO A 173 17.52 16.57 -30.94
N SER A 174 17.80 17.72 -30.34
CA SER A 174 17.82 19.04 -30.96
C SER A 174 18.97 19.89 -30.39
N SER A 175 19.32 20.99 -31.05
CA SER A 175 20.46 21.85 -30.71
C SER A 175 20.43 22.43 -29.28
N GLY A 176 19.28 22.39 -28.61
CA GLY A 176 19.10 22.87 -27.22
C GLY A 176 18.53 21.83 -26.25
N GLY A 177 18.54 20.54 -26.59
CA GLY A 177 18.00 19.48 -25.73
C GLY A 177 17.22 18.42 -26.51
N TYR A 178 16.03 18.07 -26.03
CA TYR A 178 15.18 17.05 -26.65
C TYR A 178 13.85 17.65 -27.10
N LEU A 179 13.40 17.26 -28.28
CA LEU A 179 12.09 17.64 -28.78
C LEU A 179 10.97 16.90 -28.04
N PRO A 180 9.74 17.45 -28.04
CA PRO A 180 8.59 16.77 -27.49
C PRO A 180 8.38 15.38 -28.13
N CYS A 181 7.86 14.46 -27.34
CA CYS A 181 7.56 13.11 -27.78
C CYS A 181 6.43 13.11 -28.81
N SER A 182 6.73 12.61 -30.02
CA SER A 182 5.77 12.31 -31.08
C SER A 182 5.40 10.83 -31.02
N TYR A 183 4.80 10.40 -29.90
CA TYR A 183 4.42 9.02 -29.68
C TYR A 183 3.52 8.51 -30.83
N ALA A 184 3.86 7.33 -31.35
CA ALA A 184 3.00 6.54 -32.21
C ALA A 184 3.19 5.05 -31.87
N PRO A 185 2.10 4.30 -31.61
CA PRO A 185 2.17 2.89 -31.23
C PRO A 185 2.62 2.00 -32.40
N VAL A 186 3.31 0.91 -32.07
CA VAL A 186 3.62 -0.19 -32.99
C VAL A 186 2.79 -1.40 -32.59
N GLY A 187 1.71 -1.64 -33.33
CA GLY A 187 0.80 -2.75 -33.08
C GLY A 187 -0.07 -2.55 -31.84
N LYS A 188 -0.36 -3.67 -31.16
CA LYS A 188 -1.14 -3.74 -29.92
C LYS A 188 -0.20 -3.90 -28.72
N TRP A 189 -0.74 -3.73 -27.51
CA TRP A 189 -0.02 -4.11 -26.31
C TRP A 189 0.35 -5.59 -26.34
N GLN A 190 1.57 -5.88 -25.90
CA GLN A 190 2.12 -7.21 -25.76
C GLN A 190 2.01 -7.66 -24.30
N LYS A 191 2.08 -8.98 -24.08
CA LYS A 191 1.94 -9.60 -22.75
C LYS A 191 0.63 -9.15 -22.08
N ALA A 192 -0.46 -9.12 -22.84
CA ALA A 192 -1.81 -9.00 -22.29
C ALA A 192 -2.27 -10.35 -21.74
N TYR A 193 -3.18 -10.35 -20.77
CA TYR A 193 -3.64 -11.59 -20.16
C TYR A 193 -4.80 -12.19 -20.94
N GLU A 194 -4.51 -13.16 -21.80
CA GLU A 194 -5.48 -13.74 -22.74
C GLU A 194 -6.68 -14.46 -22.08
N LYS A 195 -6.55 -14.89 -20.82
CA LYS A 195 -7.62 -15.59 -20.11
C LYS A 195 -8.75 -14.66 -19.67
N VAL A 196 -8.49 -13.36 -19.51
CA VAL A 196 -9.48 -12.36 -19.11
C VAL A 196 -9.69 -11.39 -20.26
N LYS A 197 -10.90 -11.38 -20.81
CA LYS A 197 -11.25 -10.60 -22.00
C LYS A 197 -12.46 -9.72 -21.75
N VAL A 198 -12.37 -8.47 -22.19
CA VAL A 198 -13.52 -7.56 -22.27
C VAL A 198 -13.86 -7.35 -23.73
N MET A 199 -15.10 -7.67 -24.11
CA MET A 199 -15.56 -7.58 -25.50
C MET A 199 -14.63 -8.31 -26.49
N GLY A 200 -14.09 -9.46 -26.08
CA GLY A 200 -13.18 -10.28 -26.89
C GLY A 200 -11.72 -9.82 -26.90
N LYS A 201 -11.38 -8.72 -26.21
CA LYS A 201 -10.03 -8.12 -26.16
C LYS A 201 -9.36 -8.45 -24.84
N SER A 202 -8.11 -8.89 -24.87
CA SER A 202 -7.34 -9.26 -23.67
C SER A 202 -7.08 -8.06 -22.78
N CYS A 203 -7.21 -8.23 -21.46
CA CYS A 203 -6.94 -7.18 -20.48
C CYS A 203 -5.45 -7.02 -20.21
N LEU A 204 -5.01 -5.78 -19.94
CA LEU A 204 -3.63 -5.51 -19.55
C LEU A 204 -3.39 -5.86 -18.09
N THR A 205 -2.13 -6.18 -17.80
CA THR A 205 -1.61 -6.36 -16.43
C THR A 205 -0.30 -5.58 -16.28
N GLU A 206 0.28 -5.57 -15.08
CA GLU A 206 1.52 -4.82 -14.80
C GLU A 206 2.73 -5.22 -15.66
N ILE A 207 2.72 -6.41 -16.27
CA ILE A 207 3.79 -6.89 -17.15
C ILE A 207 3.57 -6.54 -18.63
N SER A 208 2.43 -5.94 -18.97
CA SER A 208 2.10 -5.58 -20.34
C SER A 208 2.98 -4.44 -20.83
N GLU A 209 3.36 -4.51 -22.11
CA GLU A 209 4.30 -3.56 -22.72
C GLU A 209 3.87 -3.16 -24.13
N LEU A 210 4.21 -1.93 -24.53
CA LEU A 210 3.91 -1.39 -25.85
C LEU A 210 5.15 -0.76 -26.45
N MET A 211 5.32 -0.91 -27.77
CA MET A 211 6.44 -0.31 -28.50
C MET A 211 5.99 0.98 -29.20
N CYS A 212 6.86 1.98 -29.18
CA CYS A 212 6.70 3.23 -29.92
C CYS A 212 7.52 3.16 -31.22
N SER A 213 7.01 3.75 -32.31
CA SER A 213 7.67 3.74 -33.62
C SER A 213 9.03 4.46 -33.62
N THR A 214 9.23 5.39 -32.68
CA THR A 214 10.52 6.06 -32.45
C THR A 214 11.56 5.11 -31.83
N GLY A 215 11.15 3.95 -31.32
CA GLY A 215 12.03 2.97 -30.67
C GLY A 215 11.91 2.91 -29.14
N GLY A 216 11.03 3.73 -28.55
CA GLY A 216 10.77 3.70 -27.11
C GLY A 216 9.94 2.49 -26.68
N LYS A 217 10.25 1.97 -25.49
CA LYS A 217 9.44 0.94 -24.82
C LYS A 217 8.60 1.59 -23.74
N ILE A 218 7.29 1.32 -23.78
CA ILE A 218 6.30 1.79 -22.83
C ILE A 218 5.92 0.62 -21.91
N SER A 219 6.00 0.85 -20.61
CA SER A 219 5.63 -0.10 -19.56
C SER A 219 4.60 0.51 -18.61
N ILE A 220 3.90 -0.34 -17.88
CA ILE A 220 3.02 0.09 -16.79
C ILE A 220 3.87 0.64 -15.64
N LEU A 221 3.51 1.81 -15.13
CA LEU A 221 4.11 2.39 -13.91
C LEU A 221 3.21 2.17 -12.69
N LYS A 222 1.91 2.45 -12.82
CA LYS A 222 0.91 2.20 -11.79
C LYS A 222 -0.33 1.58 -12.40
N HIS A 223 -0.83 0.50 -11.80
CA HIS A 223 -2.07 -0.16 -12.24
C HIS A 223 -3.33 0.71 -12.03
N GLY A 224 -3.24 1.73 -11.18
CA GLY A 224 -4.29 2.71 -10.94
C GLY A 224 -5.33 2.29 -9.91
N GLN A 225 -5.51 0.99 -9.68
CA GLN A 225 -6.43 0.50 -8.64
C GLN A 225 -5.99 0.93 -7.23
N GLN A 226 -6.95 1.12 -6.34
CA GLN A 226 -6.73 1.35 -4.92
C GLN A 226 -7.56 0.33 -4.16
N SER A 227 -6.97 -0.28 -3.13
CA SER A 227 -7.72 -1.14 -2.23
C SER A 227 -8.59 -0.27 -1.34
N GLU A 228 -9.90 -0.52 -1.34
CA GLU A 228 -10.83 0.11 -0.44
C GLU A 228 -11.06 -0.79 0.78
N ILE A 229 -11.19 -0.18 1.96
CA ILE A 229 -11.54 -0.91 3.17
C ILE A 229 -13.01 -1.33 3.03
N SER A 230 -13.25 -2.62 3.00
CA SER A 230 -14.61 -3.14 2.93
C SER A 230 -15.36 -2.91 4.24
N LYS A 231 -16.70 -2.83 4.17
CA LYS A 231 -17.54 -2.73 5.36
C LYS A 231 -17.26 -3.84 6.37
N SER A 232 -17.06 -5.07 5.90
CA SER A 232 -16.72 -6.19 6.79
C SER A 232 -15.37 -5.98 7.49
N GLN A 233 -14.38 -5.38 6.82
CA GLN A 233 -13.10 -5.03 7.46
C GLN A 233 -13.31 -3.97 8.55
N VAL A 234 -14.15 -2.96 8.30
CA VAL A 234 -14.50 -1.96 9.32
C VAL A 234 -15.20 -2.59 10.52
N MET A 235 -16.20 -3.44 10.28
CA MET A 235 -16.98 -4.07 11.36
C MET A 235 -16.15 -5.06 12.19
N ASN A 236 -15.25 -5.80 11.54
CA ASN A 236 -14.39 -6.78 12.22
C ASN A 236 -13.20 -6.15 12.95
N ALA A 237 -12.82 -4.91 12.62
CA ALA A 237 -11.73 -4.23 13.32
C ALA A 237 -12.14 -3.90 14.76
N ARG A 238 -11.18 -4.07 15.68
CA ARG A 238 -11.40 -3.78 17.11
C ARG A 238 -11.37 -2.28 17.36
N THR A 239 -12.46 -1.74 17.91
CA THR A 239 -12.61 -0.32 18.20
C THR A 239 -11.46 0.21 19.05
N LYS A 240 -11.13 -0.49 20.14
CA LYS A 240 -10.05 -0.10 21.04
C LYS A 240 -8.70 0.04 20.33
N GLU A 241 -8.36 -0.88 19.45
CA GLU A 241 -7.11 -0.83 18.68
C GLU A 241 -7.13 0.37 17.72
N GLN A 242 -8.24 0.59 17.03
CA GLN A 242 -8.41 1.72 16.11
C GLN A 242 -8.38 3.07 16.82
N GLN A 243 -8.94 3.20 18.02
CA GLN A 243 -8.87 4.43 18.82
C GLN A 243 -7.45 4.72 19.33
N VAL A 244 -6.65 3.68 19.61
CA VAL A 244 -5.23 3.87 19.97
C VAL A 244 -4.42 4.36 18.77
N TYR A 245 -4.65 3.79 17.58
CA TYR A 245 -3.92 4.18 16.37
C TYR A 245 -4.43 5.49 15.76
N ASN A 246 -5.73 5.76 15.86
CA ASN A 246 -6.41 6.91 15.29
C ASN A 246 -7.27 7.60 16.38
N PRO A 247 -6.63 8.31 17.31
CA PRO A 247 -7.30 8.90 18.48
C PRO A 247 -8.28 10.04 18.15
N ILE A 248 -8.27 10.53 16.90
CA ILE A 248 -9.18 11.58 16.44
C ILE A 248 -10.53 11.00 16.02
N VAL A 249 -10.54 9.75 15.53
CA VAL A 249 -11.75 9.11 15.00
C VAL A 249 -12.44 8.31 16.10
N ASN A 250 -13.68 8.66 16.39
CA ASN A 250 -14.56 7.79 17.15
C ASN A 250 -14.95 6.59 16.28
N TYR A 251 -14.28 5.46 16.50
CA TYR A 251 -14.44 4.30 15.65
C TYR A 251 -15.81 3.61 15.77
N ASP A 252 -16.48 3.72 16.91
CA ASP A 252 -17.83 3.17 17.06
C ASP A 252 -18.85 3.99 16.27
N GLU A 253 -18.77 5.32 16.34
CA GLU A 253 -19.58 6.21 15.49
C GLU A 253 -19.30 5.99 14.00
N PHE A 254 -18.03 5.76 13.63
CA PHE A 254 -17.66 5.42 12.27
C PHE A 254 -18.27 4.07 11.81
N LYS A 255 -18.30 3.05 12.67
CA LYS A 255 -18.97 1.77 12.37
C LYS A 255 -20.47 1.96 12.14
N GLU A 256 -21.13 2.72 13.01
CA GLU A 256 -22.56 3.02 12.88
C GLU A 256 -22.84 3.73 11.55
N TYR A 257 -22.07 4.77 11.21
CA TYR A 257 -22.17 5.46 9.93
C TYR A 257 -22.03 4.50 8.73
N MET A 258 -21.02 3.63 8.74
CA MET A 258 -20.78 2.68 7.65
C MET A 258 -21.88 1.60 7.52
N ASN A 259 -22.53 1.27 8.64
CA ASN A 259 -23.65 0.34 8.70
C ASN A 259 -24.96 1.01 8.22
N ASP A 260 -25.22 2.26 8.58
CA ASP A 260 -26.44 2.99 8.20
C ASP A 260 -26.50 3.32 6.70
N GLN A 261 -25.35 3.49 6.05
CA GLN A 261 -25.26 3.56 4.58
C GLN A 261 -25.78 2.29 3.87
N GLN A 262 -26.16 1.23 4.60
CA GLN A 262 -26.82 0.05 4.05
C GLN A 262 -28.34 0.22 3.88
N TYR A 263 -28.98 1.15 4.59
CA TYR A 263 -30.44 1.33 4.52
C TYR A 263 -30.91 2.27 3.40
N TYR A 264 -29.99 3.01 2.78
CA TYR A 264 -30.28 4.00 1.74
C TYR A 264 -29.76 3.61 0.35
N MET A 265 -29.26 2.38 0.16
CA MET A 265 -28.91 1.81 -1.14
C MET A 265 -29.85 0.68 -1.53
#